data_AF-A0A926Q2L9-F1
#
_entry.id   AF-A0A926Q2L9-F1
#
_cell.length_a   1.000
_cell.length_b   1.000
_cell.length_c   1.000
_cell.angle_alpha   90.00
_cell.angle_beta   90.00
_cell.angle_gamma   90.00
#
_symmetry.space_group_name_H-M   'P 1'
#
loop_
_entity.id
_entity.type
_entity.pdbx_description
1 polymer ?
#
loop_
_entity_poly.entity_id
_entity_poly.type
_entity_poly.pdbx_seq_one_letter_code
_entity_poly.pdbx_strand_id
1 'polypeptide(L)'
;MSKQTQVVDWALNVARQNQKFKWTNNPNYSSLTLWVARNLKENPPNPFPLPPLNENLVMICYEFPLYAAATTEAISLTDLIKIYEKAYKTSWDETLNGYWFSNPTIYNTNTHKPDIPKGNIVFFNDTEHIAMSTGDRGRSGNQMVVSFWGFSKDPGKGFPTPLTVDSVEALTEIMKPRDVKVGFAKAPW
;
A
#
# COMPACT_ATOMS: atom_id res chain seq x y z
N MET A 1 -7.82 16.25 11.63
CA MET A 1 -7.56 14.82 11.30
C MET A 1 -6.17 14.74 10.68
N SER A 2 -5.33 13.76 11.04
CA SER A 2 -4.01 13.63 10.39
C SER A 2 -4.16 13.08 8.97
N LYS A 3 -3.25 13.44 8.05
CA LYS A 3 -3.20 12.90 6.68
C LYS A 3 -3.16 11.37 6.69
N GLN A 4 -2.37 10.78 7.58
CA GLN A 4 -2.31 9.33 7.80
C GLN A 4 -3.68 8.71 8.12
N THR A 5 -4.45 9.35 9.01
CA THR A 5 -5.80 8.87 9.36
C THR A 5 -6.75 8.97 8.17
N GLN A 6 -6.71 10.08 7.44
CA GLN A 6 -7.54 10.33 6.26
C GLN A 6 -7.33 9.28 5.17
N VAL A 7 -6.07 8.93 4.87
CA VAL A 7 -5.70 7.89 3.90
C VAL A 7 -6.32 6.55 4.26
N VAL A 8 -6.20 6.15 5.53
CA VAL A 8 -6.71 4.86 5.99
C VAL A 8 -8.23 4.83 6.06
N ASP A 9 -8.87 5.91 6.48
CA ASP A 9 -10.34 5.99 6.50
C ASP A 9 -10.94 5.91 5.10
N TRP A 10 -10.30 6.54 4.13
CA TRP A 10 -10.65 6.37 2.72
C TRP A 10 -10.50 4.91 2.27
N ALA A 11 -9.36 4.28 2.58
CA ALA A 11 -9.11 2.89 2.20
C ALA A 11 -10.12 1.92 2.86
N LEU A 12 -10.45 2.12 4.14
CA LEU A 12 -11.48 1.35 4.84
C LEU A 12 -12.85 1.52 4.19
N ASN A 13 -13.20 2.73 3.76
CA ASN A 13 -14.46 2.96 3.06
C ASN A 13 -14.51 2.23 1.71
N VAL A 14 -13.41 2.25 0.94
CA VAL A 14 -13.30 1.47 -0.31
C VAL A 14 -13.43 -0.03 -0.05
N ALA A 15 -12.78 -0.55 0.99
CA ALA A 15 -12.89 -1.96 1.37
C ALA A 15 -14.34 -2.36 1.72
N ARG A 16 -15.04 -1.52 2.49
CA ARG A 16 -16.45 -1.74 2.88
C ARG A 16 -17.40 -1.77 1.69
N GLN A 17 -17.09 -1.07 0.61
CA GLN A 17 -17.88 -1.07 -0.62
C GLN A 17 -17.66 -2.33 -1.45
N ASN A 18 -16.72 -3.21 -1.06
CA ASN A 18 -16.35 -4.42 -1.79
C ASN A 18 -16.01 -4.13 -3.26
N GLN A 19 -15.45 -2.95 -3.52
CA GLN A 19 -15.07 -2.56 -4.86
C GLN A 19 -13.86 -3.39 -5.29
N LYS A 20 -13.93 -3.93 -6.51
CA LYS A 20 -12.87 -4.78 -7.06
C LYS A 20 -11.99 -3.99 -8.02
N PHE A 21 -10.69 -4.20 -7.87
CA PHE A 21 -9.65 -3.72 -8.78
C PHE A 21 -8.83 -4.91 -9.23
N LYS A 22 -7.87 -4.71 -10.13
CA LYS A 22 -7.00 -5.78 -10.62
C LYS A 22 -5.65 -5.74 -9.92
N TRP A 23 -5.31 -6.80 -9.19
CA TRP A 23 -3.96 -6.98 -8.67
C TRP A 23 -3.05 -7.61 -9.73
N THR A 24 -1.80 -7.16 -9.82
CA THR A 24 -0.75 -7.78 -10.64
C THR A 24 0.52 -7.97 -9.82
N ASN A 25 1.42 -8.84 -10.27
CA ASN A 25 2.79 -8.94 -9.78
C ASN A 25 3.81 -8.27 -10.72
N ASN A 26 3.34 -7.72 -11.85
CA ASN A 26 4.19 -7.10 -12.85
C ASN A 26 4.00 -5.57 -12.83
N PRO A 27 4.95 -4.80 -12.25
CA PRO A 27 4.86 -3.35 -12.14
C PRO A 27 4.68 -2.65 -13.48
N ASN A 28 5.25 -3.21 -14.56
CA ASN A 28 5.17 -2.61 -15.91
C ASN A 28 3.75 -2.57 -16.47
N TYR A 29 2.81 -3.31 -15.89
CA TYR A 29 1.39 -3.33 -16.27
C TYR A 29 0.49 -2.57 -15.29
N SER A 30 1.03 -1.98 -14.23
CA SER A 30 0.20 -1.22 -13.30
C SER A 30 -0.24 0.11 -13.92
N SER A 31 -1.48 0.51 -13.63
CA SER A 31 -2.06 1.74 -14.13
C SER A 31 -1.29 2.97 -13.65
N LEU A 32 -0.75 2.94 -12.43
CA LEU A 32 0.04 4.05 -11.89
C LEU A 32 1.42 4.14 -12.55
N THR A 33 2.11 3.03 -12.79
CA THR A 33 3.37 3.02 -13.56
C THR A 33 3.17 3.62 -14.95
N LEU A 34 2.13 3.17 -15.67
CA LEU A 34 1.80 3.67 -17.01
C LEU A 34 1.40 5.15 -16.98
N TRP A 35 0.63 5.57 -15.98
CA TRP A 35 0.27 6.96 -15.77
C TRP A 35 1.52 7.81 -15.54
N VAL A 36 2.43 7.44 -14.63
CA VAL A 36 3.68 8.19 -14.41
C VAL A 36 4.52 8.25 -15.67
N ALA A 37 4.70 7.14 -16.37
CA ALA A 37 5.50 7.09 -17.60
C ALA A 37 4.95 8.03 -18.70
N ARG A 38 3.63 8.23 -18.75
CA ARG A 38 3.01 9.23 -19.62
C ARG A 38 3.32 10.66 -19.15
N ASN A 39 3.14 10.94 -17.86
CA ASN A 39 3.37 12.27 -17.30
C ASN A 39 4.84 12.73 -17.42
N LEU A 40 5.80 11.81 -17.30
CA LEU A 40 7.23 12.10 -17.47
C LEU A 40 7.64 12.42 -18.91
N LYS A 41 6.83 12.07 -19.92
CA LYS A 41 7.09 12.42 -21.33
C LYS A 41 6.68 13.86 -21.67
N GLU A 42 5.85 14.49 -20.84
CA GLU A 42 5.43 15.88 -21.00
C GLU A 42 6.51 16.83 -20.47
N ASN A 43 6.71 17.98 -21.12
CA ASN A 43 7.64 19.01 -20.68
C ASN A 43 6.94 20.39 -20.63
N PRO A 44 6.62 20.94 -19.44
CA PRO A 44 6.85 20.36 -18.11
C PRO A 44 5.89 19.17 -17.82
N PRO A 45 6.21 18.31 -16.85
CA PRO A 45 5.29 17.27 -16.40
C PRO A 45 3.94 17.87 -16.00
N ASN A 46 2.86 17.43 -16.65
CA ASN A 46 1.51 17.90 -16.38
C ASN A 46 0.70 16.79 -15.68
N PRO A 47 0.46 16.87 -14.36
CA PRO A 47 -0.22 15.81 -13.61
C PRO A 47 -1.69 15.70 -14.02
N PHE A 48 -1.97 14.81 -14.98
CA PHE A 48 -3.34 14.40 -15.30
C PHE A 48 -4.02 13.78 -14.07
N PRO A 49 -5.37 13.77 -14.00
CA PRO A 49 -6.06 13.03 -12.94
C PRO A 49 -5.55 11.59 -12.80
N LEU A 50 -5.57 11.07 -11.58
CA LEU A 50 -5.23 9.67 -11.33
C LEU A 50 -6.10 8.75 -12.20
N PRO A 51 -5.59 7.56 -12.58
CA PRO A 51 -6.41 6.53 -13.18
C PRO A 51 -7.66 6.28 -12.31
N PRO A 52 -8.87 6.21 -12.88
CA PRO A 52 -10.10 6.13 -12.11
C PRO A 52 -10.18 4.85 -11.27
N LEU A 53 -10.73 4.97 -10.06
CA LEU A 53 -10.98 3.86 -9.16
C LEU A 53 -12.15 3.00 -9.69
N ASN A 54 -11.85 2.01 -10.54
CA ASN A 54 -12.82 1.06 -11.12
C ASN A 54 -12.16 -0.29 -11.45
N GLU A 55 -12.94 -1.25 -11.95
CA GLU A 55 -12.46 -2.62 -12.24
C GLU A 55 -11.31 -2.73 -13.26
N ASN A 56 -10.99 -1.65 -13.97
CA ASN A 56 -9.86 -1.58 -14.91
C ASN A 56 -8.60 -1.01 -14.28
N LEU A 57 -8.68 -0.48 -13.06
CA LEU A 57 -7.51 -0.07 -12.29
C LEU A 57 -6.66 -1.31 -11.97
N VAL A 58 -5.44 -1.34 -12.47
CA VAL A 58 -4.45 -2.39 -12.21
C VAL A 58 -3.40 -1.83 -11.26
N MET A 59 -3.17 -2.50 -10.14
CA MET A 59 -2.17 -2.10 -9.13
C MET A 59 -1.35 -3.31 -8.67
N ILE A 60 -0.14 -3.03 -8.23
CA ILE A 60 0.63 -3.93 -7.35
C ILE A 60 0.43 -3.50 -5.88
N CYS A 61 0.78 -4.35 -4.92
CA CYS A 61 0.38 -4.12 -3.52
C CYS A 61 0.89 -2.82 -2.89
N TYR A 62 2.14 -2.43 -3.15
CA TYR A 62 2.74 -1.22 -2.60
C TYR A 62 2.20 0.08 -3.22
N GLU A 63 1.49 -0.01 -4.34
CA GLU A 63 0.89 1.16 -4.99
C GLU A 63 -0.42 1.59 -4.37
N PHE A 64 -1.15 0.68 -3.72
CA PHE A 64 -2.43 1.01 -3.13
C PHE A 64 -2.31 2.11 -2.04
N PRO A 65 -1.35 2.05 -1.08
CA PRO A 65 -1.13 3.15 -0.15
C PRO A 65 -0.83 4.49 -0.82
N LEU A 66 -0.05 4.49 -1.91
CA LEU A 66 0.28 5.70 -2.67
C LEU A 66 -0.94 6.25 -3.42
N TYR A 67 -1.74 5.37 -4.02
CA TYR A 67 -2.99 5.73 -4.68
C TYR A 67 -3.96 6.37 -3.68
N ALA A 68 -4.11 5.78 -2.49
CA ALA A 68 -4.96 6.30 -1.42
C ALA A 68 -4.45 7.67 -0.93
N ALA A 69 -3.14 7.82 -0.74
CA ALA A 69 -2.52 9.07 -0.35
C ALA A 69 -2.73 10.18 -1.39
N ALA A 70 -2.62 9.87 -2.68
CA ALA A 70 -2.83 10.85 -3.73
C ALA A 70 -4.32 11.20 -3.90
N THR A 71 -5.22 10.21 -3.79
CA THR A 71 -6.68 10.43 -3.90
C THR A 71 -7.22 11.30 -2.76
N THR A 72 -6.61 11.22 -1.59
CA THR A 72 -6.98 12.03 -0.42
C THR A 72 -6.17 13.32 -0.29
N GLU A 73 -5.34 13.64 -1.28
CA GLU A 73 -4.46 14.82 -1.29
C GLU A 73 -3.45 14.86 -0.12
N ALA A 74 -3.21 13.71 0.51
CA ALA A 74 -2.17 13.56 1.53
C ALA A 74 -0.77 13.76 0.92
N ILE A 75 -0.59 13.32 -0.34
CA ILE A 75 0.54 13.65 -1.21
C ILE A 75 0.05 14.36 -2.49
N SER A 76 0.86 15.23 -3.06
CA SER A 76 0.56 15.84 -4.35
C SER A 76 0.83 14.86 -5.50
N LEU A 77 0.15 15.05 -6.64
CA LEU A 77 0.42 14.25 -7.85
C LEU A 77 1.86 14.44 -8.36
N THR A 78 2.42 15.63 -8.19
CA THR A 78 3.82 15.91 -8.53
C THR A 78 4.78 15.11 -7.65
N ASP A 79 4.50 15.00 -6.35
CA ASP A 79 5.34 14.21 -5.44
C ASP A 79 5.17 12.71 -5.70
N LEU A 80 3.97 12.25 -6.06
CA LEU A 80 3.75 10.88 -6.53
C LEU A 80 4.62 10.57 -7.76
N ILE A 81 4.66 11.46 -8.76
CA ILE A 81 5.52 11.31 -9.95
C ILE A 81 7.01 11.19 -9.54
N LYS A 82 7.48 12.05 -8.63
CA LYS A 82 8.88 12.01 -8.13
C LYS A 82 9.21 10.71 -7.40
N ILE A 83 8.28 10.16 -6.62
CA ILE A 83 8.47 8.85 -5.95
C ILE A 83 8.72 7.76 -6.98
N TYR A 84 7.88 7.68 -8.02
CA TYR A 84 8.06 6.69 -9.09
C TYR A 84 9.32 6.93 -9.91
N GLU A 85 9.67 8.19 -10.20
CA GLU A 85 10.89 8.52 -10.92
C GLU A 85 12.14 8.03 -10.15
N LYS A 86 12.14 8.18 -8.82
CA LYS A 86 13.19 7.61 -7.95
C LYS A 86 13.16 6.08 -7.98
N ALA A 87 11.98 5.46 -7.90
CA ALA A 87 11.83 4.00 -7.94
C ALA A 87 12.35 3.39 -9.25
N TYR A 88 12.15 4.05 -10.40
CA TYR A 88 12.68 3.60 -11.69
C TYR A 88 14.22 3.64 -11.77
N LYS A 89 14.88 4.51 -11.00
CA LYS A 89 16.34 4.66 -11.01
C LYS A 89 17.04 3.80 -9.96
N THR A 90 16.30 3.33 -8.96
CA THR A 90 16.85 2.59 -7.80
C THR A 90 16.07 1.28 -7.62
N SER A 91 15.43 1.09 -6.47
CA SER A 91 14.46 0.04 -6.18
C SER A 91 13.31 0.61 -5.38
N TRP A 92 12.20 -0.12 -5.30
CA TRP A 92 11.11 0.23 -4.40
C TRP A 92 11.61 0.22 -2.95
N ASP A 93 12.36 -0.79 -2.54
CA ASP A 93 12.93 -0.87 -1.19
C ASP A 93 13.73 0.38 -0.86
N GLU A 94 14.66 0.81 -1.71
CA GLU A 94 15.48 2.00 -1.46
C GLU A 94 14.66 3.30 -1.51
N THR A 95 13.74 3.39 -2.47
CA THR A 95 12.84 4.55 -2.61
C THR A 95 12.02 4.73 -1.35
N LEU A 96 11.44 3.64 -0.87
CA LEU A 96 10.56 3.56 0.27
C LEU A 96 11.33 3.64 1.59
N ASN A 97 12.51 3.02 1.70
CA ASN A 97 13.39 3.08 2.86
C ASN A 97 13.73 4.53 3.24
N GLY A 98 13.94 5.40 2.25
CA GLY A 98 14.18 6.83 2.46
C GLY A 98 13.00 7.62 3.01
N TYR A 99 11.78 7.04 3.01
CA TYR A 99 10.56 7.67 3.51
C TYR A 99 9.98 6.99 4.76
N TRP A 100 10.29 5.72 5.00
CA TRP A 100 9.42 4.83 5.80
C TRP A 100 10.01 4.38 7.15
N PHE A 101 11.32 4.32 7.36
CA PHE A 101 11.86 3.79 8.63
C PHE A 101 12.14 4.87 9.66
N SER A 102 11.09 5.33 10.36
CA SER A 102 11.25 5.91 11.70
C SER A 102 9.94 5.88 12.50
N ASN A 103 9.71 4.79 13.23
CA ASN A 103 9.35 4.85 14.65
C ASN A 103 9.42 3.44 15.25
N PRO A 104 9.92 3.27 16.49
CA PRO A 104 9.87 1.99 17.16
C PRO A 104 8.41 1.58 17.31
N THR A 105 8.07 0.38 16.86
CA THR A 105 6.83 -0.30 17.21
C THR A 105 6.56 -0.11 18.70
N ILE A 106 5.40 0.41 19.07
CA ILE A 106 5.01 0.41 20.49
C ILE A 106 4.66 -1.03 20.80
N TYR A 107 5.60 -1.78 21.38
CA TYR A 107 5.32 -3.14 21.83
C TYR A 107 4.40 -3.06 23.05
N ASN A 108 3.18 -3.59 22.92
CA ASN A 108 2.26 -3.64 24.04
C ASN A 108 2.63 -4.85 24.91
N THR A 109 3.24 -4.58 26.06
CA THR A 109 3.72 -5.59 27.02
C THR A 109 2.60 -6.39 27.68
N ASN A 110 1.39 -5.85 27.75
CA ASN A 110 0.24 -6.58 28.31
C ASN A 110 -0.28 -7.63 27.33
N THR A 111 -0.34 -7.29 26.05
CA THR A 111 -0.84 -8.20 25.01
C THR A 111 0.26 -9.01 24.32
N HIS A 112 1.53 -8.72 24.60
CA HIS A 112 2.71 -9.29 23.94
C HIS A 112 2.65 -9.18 22.41
N LYS A 113 2.04 -8.09 21.90
CA LYS A 113 1.74 -7.88 20.48
C LYS A 113 2.16 -6.46 20.07
N PRO A 114 2.56 -6.25 18.80
CA PRO A 114 2.84 -4.90 18.29
C PRO A 114 1.56 -4.07 18.30
N ASP A 115 1.67 -2.81 18.75
CA ASP A 115 0.63 -1.79 18.62
C ASP A 115 1.03 -0.82 17.52
N ILE A 116 0.34 -0.90 16.38
CA ILE A 116 0.74 -0.23 15.15
C ILE A 116 -0.22 0.94 14.92
N PRO A 117 0.25 2.20 15.06
CA PRO A 117 -0.61 3.36 14.87
C PRO A 117 -1.32 3.37 13.53
N LYS A 118 -2.53 3.95 13.50
CA LYS A 118 -3.32 4.12 12.29
C LYS A 118 -2.55 4.90 11.23
N GLY A 119 -2.54 4.38 10.00
CA GLY A 119 -1.86 5.00 8.86
C GLY A 119 -0.37 4.72 8.77
N ASN A 120 0.18 3.95 9.70
CA ASN A 120 1.50 3.34 9.50
C ASN A 120 1.43 2.25 8.42
N ILE A 121 2.53 2.08 7.72
CA ILE A 121 2.73 1.04 6.72
C ILE A 121 3.25 -0.23 7.41
N VAL A 122 2.71 -1.37 7.01
CA VAL A 122 3.13 -2.71 7.45
C VAL A 122 3.74 -3.44 6.26
N PHE A 123 4.96 -3.94 6.42
CA PHE A 123 5.66 -4.72 5.41
C PHE A 123 5.66 -6.19 5.78
N PHE A 124 5.63 -7.04 4.78
CA PHE A 124 5.79 -8.48 4.90
C PHE A 124 6.89 -8.92 3.94
N ASN A 125 7.89 -9.66 4.45
CA ASN A 125 9.11 -10.07 3.73
C ASN A 125 9.83 -8.90 3.07
N ASP A 126 10.33 -8.00 3.91
CA ASP A 126 11.00 -6.74 3.56
C ASP A 126 10.07 -5.75 2.82
N THR A 127 9.54 -6.10 1.65
CA THR A 127 8.56 -5.33 0.86
C THR A 127 7.72 -6.19 -0.10
N GLU A 128 7.82 -7.54 -0.08
CA GLU A 128 7.06 -8.39 -1.01
C GLU A 128 5.56 -8.08 -0.96
N HIS A 129 5.05 -7.77 0.23
CA HIS A 129 3.71 -7.24 0.42
C HIS A 129 3.70 -6.06 1.39
N ILE A 130 2.78 -5.12 1.14
CA ILE A 130 2.58 -3.91 1.94
C ILE A 130 1.09 -3.72 2.23
N ALA A 131 0.79 -3.37 3.47
CA ALA A 131 -0.55 -3.03 3.95
C ALA A 131 -0.53 -1.75 4.80
N MET A 132 -1.70 -1.17 5.09
CA MET A 132 -1.85 0.00 5.97
C MET A 132 -2.49 -0.39 7.29
N SER A 133 -1.89 -0.03 8.43
CA SER A 133 -2.49 -0.24 9.74
C SER A 133 -3.76 0.58 9.89
N THR A 134 -4.81 -0.09 10.36
CA THR A 134 -6.07 0.57 10.75
C THR A 134 -5.97 1.28 12.09
N GLY A 135 -4.94 0.98 12.89
CA GLY A 135 -4.86 1.34 14.31
C GLY A 135 -5.75 0.51 15.23
N ASP A 136 -6.65 -0.30 14.68
CA ASP A 136 -7.61 -1.09 15.44
C ASP A 136 -7.13 -2.54 15.63
N ARG A 137 -7.66 -3.18 16.68
CA ARG A 137 -7.51 -4.62 16.91
C ARG A 137 -8.80 -5.35 16.59
N GLY A 138 -8.66 -6.52 15.99
CA GLY A 138 -9.76 -7.45 15.78
C GLY A 138 -10.19 -8.11 17.10
N ARG A 139 -11.25 -8.94 17.03
CA ARG A 139 -11.78 -9.65 18.21
C ARG A 139 -10.76 -10.56 18.91
N SER A 140 -9.77 -11.08 18.17
CA SER A 140 -8.66 -11.88 18.70
C SER A 140 -7.51 -11.05 19.31
N GLY A 141 -7.66 -9.73 19.35
CA GLY A 141 -6.60 -8.80 19.78
C GLY A 141 -5.48 -8.60 18.75
N ASN A 142 -5.62 -9.13 17.54
CA ASN A 142 -4.62 -8.94 16.47
C ASN A 142 -4.76 -7.59 15.81
N GLN A 143 -3.63 -6.98 15.42
CA GLN A 143 -3.65 -5.73 14.67
C GLN A 143 -4.33 -5.95 13.32
N MET A 144 -5.25 -5.05 12.98
CA MET A 144 -5.94 -5.04 11.70
C MET A 144 -5.25 -4.10 10.71
N VAL A 145 -5.18 -4.52 9.45
CA VAL A 145 -4.63 -3.76 8.33
C VAL A 145 -5.60 -3.77 7.16
N VAL A 146 -5.53 -2.74 6.34
CA VAL A 146 -6.15 -2.73 5.01
C VAL A 146 -5.10 -3.19 4.00
N SER A 147 -5.39 -4.24 3.24
CA SER A 147 -4.46 -4.88 2.32
C SER A 147 -5.05 -5.03 0.92
N PHE A 148 -4.19 -4.84 -0.09
CA PHE A 148 -4.47 -5.17 -1.47
C PHE A 148 -3.48 -6.23 -1.96
N TRP A 149 -3.94 -7.48 -2.06
CA TRP A 149 -3.09 -8.61 -2.42
C TRP A 149 -3.84 -9.68 -3.20
N GLY A 150 -3.26 -10.13 -4.33
CA GLY A 150 -3.80 -11.20 -5.15
C GLY A 150 -2.93 -12.46 -5.11
N PHE A 151 -3.55 -13.64 -5.10
CA PHE A 151 -2.87 -14.92 -5.23
C PHE A 151 -3.07 -15.46 -6.64
N SER A 152 -2.34 -14.90 -7.61
CA SER A 152 -2.30 -15.52 -8.93
C SER A 152 -0.89 -15.80 -9.38
N LYS A 153 -0.75 -16.96 -10.02
CA LYS A 153 0.50 -17.47 -10.57
C LYS A 153 0.71 -17.09 -12.02
N ASP A 154 -0.28 -16.52 -12.71
CA ASP A 154 -0.11 -16.13 -14.12
C ASP A 154 0.46 -14.70 -14.22
N PRO A 155 1.74 -14.53 -14.63
CA PRO A 155 2.35 -13.23 -14.74
C PRO A 155 1.66 -12.41 -15.84
N GLY A 156 1.41 -11.12 -15.59
CA GLY A 156 0.97 -10.18 -16.63
C GLY A 156 -0.54 -10.14 -16.91
N LYS A 157 -1.36 -10.89 -16.17
CA LYS A 157 -2.82 -10.69 -16.14
C LYS A 157 -3.19 -9.99 -14.82
N GLY A 158 -4.03 -8.97 -14.89
CA GLY A 158 -4.60 -8.36 -13.68
C GLY A 158 -5.71 -9.25 -13.12
N PHE A 159 -5.68 -9.54 -11.83
CA PHE A 159 -6.64 -10.42 -11.16
C PHE A 159 -7.64 -9.60 -10.36
N PRO A 160 -8.96 -9.77 -10.58
CA PRO A 160 -9.97 -9.12 -9.75
C PRO A 160 -9.78 -9.49 -8.28
N THR A 161 -9.31 -8.52 -7.50
CA THR A 161 -8.96 -8.66 -6.09
C THR A 161 -9.70 -7.56 -5.33
N PRO A 162 -10.50 -7.93 -4.31
CA PRO A 162 -11.07 -6.92 -3.42
C PRO A 162 -9.97 -6.35 -2.53
N LEU A 163 -10.17 -5.13 -2.07
CA LEU A 163 -9.42 -4.62 -0.93
C LEU A 163 -9.93 -5.31 0.34
N THR A 164 -9.04 -5.85 1.16
CA THR A 164 -9.41 -6.61 2.36
C THR A 164 -9.05 -5.85 3.63
N VAL A 165 -9.77 -6.17 4.72
CA VAL A 165 -9.44 -5.73 6.08
C VAL A 165 -9.14 -6.99 6.88
N ASP A 166 -7.87 -7.31 7.01
CA ASP A 166 -7.38 -8.55 7.61
C ASP A 166 -6.49 -8.27 8.81
N SER A 167 -6.21 -9.30 9.60
CA SER A 167 -5.19 -9.18 10.64
C SER A 167 -3.79 -9.39 10.07
N VAL A 168 -2.79 -8.75 10.67
CA VAL A 168 -1.37 -8.97 10.34
C VAL A 168 -1.00 -10.46 10.43
N GLU A 169 -1.56 -11.17 11.42
CA GLU A 169 -1.37 -12.61 11.60
C GLU A 169 -1.97 -13.42 10.44
N ALA A 170 -3.22 -13.13 10.05
CA ALA A 170 -3.86 -13.80 8.93
C ALA A 170 -3.08 -13.60 7.61
N LEU A 171 -2.64 -12.37 7.31
CA LEU A 171 -1.80 -12.13 6.13
C LEU A 171 -0.47 -12.88 6.21
N THR A 172 0.15 -12.92 7.40
CA THR A 172 1.37 -13.69 7.65
C THR A 172 1.17 -15.19 7.36
N GLU A 173 0.03 -15.75 7.75
CA GLU A 173 -0.30 -17.16 7.49
C GLU A 173 -0.50 -17.44 6.00
N ILE A 174 -1.20 -16.57 5.28
CA ILE A 174 -1.47 -16.78 3.85
C ILE A 174 -0.17 -16.67 3.03
N MET A 175 0.82 -15.91 3.49
CA MET A 175 2.12 -15.76 2.83
C MET A 175 3.10 -16.94 3.07
N LYS A 176 2.74 -17.96 3.87
CA LYS A 176 3.64 -19.06 4.25
C LYS A 176 3.73 -20.18 3.20
N PRO A 177 4.96 -20.71 2.98
CA PRO A 177 5.79 -21.32 4.03
C PRO A 177 7.12 -20.62 4.38
N ARG A 178 7.31 -19.33 4.06
CA ARG A 178 8.57 -18.62 4.40
C ARG A 178 8.50 -17.97 5.80
N ASP A 179 9.62 -17.85 6.48
CA ASP A 179 9.75 -17.13 7.75
C ASP A 179 9.41 -15.64 7.55
N VAL A 180 8.12 -15.30 7.70
CA VAL A 180 7.64 -13.96 7.38
C VAL A 180 8.20 -12.94 8.36
N LYS A 181 9.01 -12.01 7.84
CA LYS A 181 9.45 -10.83 8.58
C LYS A 181 8.41 -9.74 8.43
N VAL A 182 7.93 -9.21 9.54
CA VAL A 182 6.99 -8.08 9.56
C VAL A 182 7.72 -6.82 10.01
N GLY A 183 7.73 -5.80 9.17
CA GLY A 183 8.32 -4.48 9.46
C GLY A 183 7.24 -3.40 9.52
N PHE A 184 7.56 -2.23 10.09
CA PHE A 184 6.62 -1.12 10.18
C PHE A 184 7.28 0.22 9.92
N ALA A 185 6.48 1.14 9.40
CA ALA A 185 6.93 2.46 8.99
C ALA A 185 5.90 3.55 9.23
N LYS A 186 6.40 4.75 9.53
CA LYS A 186 5.57 5.95 9.44
C LYS A 186 5.44 6.34 7.97
N ALA A 187 4.21 6.54 7.50
CA ALA A 187 4.01 7.05 6.16
C ALA A 187 4.46 8.52 6.05
N PRO A 188 5.00 8.97 4.90
CA PRO A 188 5.63 10.27 4.71
C PRO A 188 4.64 11.42 4.52
N TRP A 189 3.35 11.16 4.65
CA TRP A 189 2.25 12.10 4.45
C TRP A 189 1.58 12.50 5.76
#